data_AF-A0A3C1EDK3-F1
#
_entry.id   AF-A0A3C1EDK3-F1
#
_cell.length_a   1.000
_cell.length_b   1.000
_cell.length_c   1.000
_cell.angle_alpha   90.00
_cell.angle_beta   90.00
_cell.angle_gamma   90.00
#
_symmetry.space_group_name_H-M   'P 1'
#
loop_
_entity.id
_entity.type
_entity.pdbx_description
1 polymer ?
#
loop_
_entity_poly.entity_id
_entity_poly.type
_entity_poly.pdbx_seq_one_letter_code
_entity_poly.pdbx_strand_id
1 'polypeptide(L)'
;MAMGRFPELFADMDAQVFAGWFARKGLVDPAPTLWLYGLLSCTGLLVVNAACCTFERLVQIFRGTVTMRRLLPHVMHLAFLGVVLSHLVSAVYGDRIPGVAIPQGGFAPVGGTGWVMRLDRFDAVMAPEGYPKDFSATVTLFRDRTPVARGVVRTNEPLFHEGYGIYIKNFGTSPWGAPYAVFDANRDPGATAILVASLLFSAANLLYLFPARRNDA
;
A
#
# COMPACT_ATOMS: atom_id res chain seq x y z
N MET A 1 -0.38 -11.12 -19.53
CA MET A 1 0.36 -11.19 -20.81
C MET A 1 0.71 -9.82 -21.41
N ALA A 2 0.05 -8.71 -21.03
CA ALA A 2 0.36 -7.36 -21.55
C ALA A 2 1.67 -6.75 -20.99
N MET A 3 1.99 -6.95 -19.71
CA MET A 3 3.19 -6.40 -19.06
C MET A 3 4.51 -6.81 -19.73
N GLY A 4 4.66 -8.08 -20.10
CA GLY A 4 5.87 -8.57 -20.78
C GLY A 4 6.00 -8.11 -22.24
N ARG A 5 4.91 -7.63 -22.85
CA ARG A 5 4.90 -7.17 -24.25
C ARG A 5 5.28 -5.69 -24.38
N PHE A 6 5.01 -4.88 -23.36
CA PHE A 6 5.29 -3.44 -23.34
C PHE A 6 6.10 -3.06 -22.08
N PRO A 7 7.36 -3.52 -21.97
CA PRO A 7 8.18 -3.28 -20.78
C PRO A 7 8.43 -1.79 -20.54
N GLU A 8 8.66 -1.00 -21.58
CA GLU A 8 8.87 0.46 -21.46
C GLU A 8 7.67 1.19 -20.84
N LEU A 9 6.48 0.64 -21.00
CA LEU A 9 5.25 1.23 -20.50
C LEU A 9 4.97 0.82 -19.04
N PHE A 10 5.20 -0.46 -18.70
CA PHE A 10 4.76 -1.04 -17.43
C PHE A 10 5.87 -1.35 -16.41
N ALA A 11 7.15 -1.36 -16.80
CA ALA A 11 8.24 -1.82 -15.92
C ALA A 11 8.42 -0.96 -14.66
N ASP A 12 8.18 0.34 -14.77
CA ASP A 12 8.30 1.29 -13.65
C ASP A 12 6.98 1.56 -12.94
N MET A 13 5.89 0.87 -13.31
CA MET A 13 4.57 1.08 -12.70
C MET A 13 4.59 0.76 -11.21
N ASP A 14 5.33 -0.29 -10.80
CA ASP A 14 5.49 -0.66 -9.39
C ASP A 14 6.53 0.19 -8.65
N ALA A 15 7.40 0.89 -9.38
CA ALA A 15 8.47 1.71 -8.81
C ALA A 15 8.00 3.10 -8.38
N GLN A 16 6.75 3.46 -8.67
CA GLN A 16 6.20 4.79 -8.41
C GLN A 16 4.73 4.71 -7.98
N VAL A 17 4.17 5.84 -7.58
CA VAL A 17 2.75 5.94 -7.24
C VAL A 17 1.91 5.96 -8.53
N PHE A 18 0.75 5.32 -8.50
CA PHE A 18 -0.11 5.16 -9.68
C PHE A 18 -0.45 6.48 -10.37
N ALA A 19 -0.78 7.55 -9.64
CA ALA A 19 -1.08 8.85 -10.25
C ALA A 19 0.10 9.43 -11.04
N GLY A 20 1.32 9.29 -10.52
CA GLY A 20 2.54 9.74 -11.20
C GLY A 20 2.85 8.92 -12.45
N TRP A 21 2.62 7.61 -12.41
CA TRP A 21 2.72 6.76 -13.59
C TRP A 21 1.64 7.11 -14.63
N PHE A 22 0.39 7.23 -14.19
CA PHE A 22 -0.78 7.47 -15.06
C PHE A 22 -0.67 8.81 -15.80
N ALA A 23 -0.26 9.87 -15.10
CA ALA A 23 -0.06 11.19 -15.71
C ALA A 23 1.03 11.19 -16.81
N ARG A 24 2.08 10.37 -16.64
CA ARG A 24 3.21 10.31 -17.58
C ARG A 24 2.99 9.34 -18.73
N LYS A 25 2.41 8.18 -18.46
CA LYS A 25 2.38 7.03 -19.38
C LYS A 25 0.97 6.54 -19.71
N GLY A 26 -0.01 6.82 -18.84
CA GLY A 26 -1.38 6.35 -19.02
C GLY A 26 -2.02 6.81 -20.32
N LEU A 27 -1.72 8.05 -20.76
CA LEU A 27 -2.33 8.68 -21.94
C LEU A 27 -1.47 8.60 -23.20
N VAL A 28 -0.22 8.13 -23.10
CA VAL A 28 0.76 8.16 -24.22
C VAL A 28 0.41 7.12 -25.29
N ASP A 29 0.02 5.91 -24.87
CA ASP A 29 -0.44 4.86 -25.79
C ASP A 29 -1.74 4.23 -25.24
N PRO A 30 -2.91 4.64 -25.75
CA PRO A 30 -4.21 4.20 -25.22
C PRO A 30 -4.53 2.74 -25.55
N ALA A 31 -3.94 2.15 -26.59
CA ALA A 31 -4.23 0.76 -26.98
C ALA A 31 -3.78 -0.27 -25.92
N PRO A 32 -2.52 -0.27 -25.43
CA PRO A 32 -2.08 -1.18 -24.37
C PRO A 32 -2.64 -0.83 -22.98
N THR A 33 -3.12 0.41 -22.78
CA THR A 33 -3.69 0.87 -21.51
C THR A 33 -5.24 0.81 -21.48
N LEU A 34 -5.90 0.43 -22.56
CA LEU A 34 -7.37 0.43 -22.67
C LEU A 34 -8.07 -0.34 -21.54
N TRP A 35 -7.50 -1.49 -21.15
CA TRP A 35 -8.03 -2.31 -20.06
C TRP A 35 -8.11 -1.54 -18.73
N LEU A 36 -7.15 -0.63 -18.49
CA LEU A 36 -7.10 0.18 -17.28
C LEU A 36 -8.25 1.18 -17.26
N TYR A 37 -8.52 1.85 -18.39
CA TYR A 37 -9.68 2.76 -18.51
C TYR A 37 -11.00 2.03 -18.32
N GLY A 38 -11.13 0.82 -18.87
CA GLY A 38 -12.29 -0.04 -18.63
C GLY A 38 -12.48 -0.32 -17.14
N LEU A 39 -11.40 -0.74 -16.45
CA LEU A 39 -11.44 -1.02 -15.01
C LEU A 39 -11.78 0.22 -14.17
N LEU A 40 -11.16 1.37 -14.47
CA LEU A 40 -11.44 2.64 -13.80
C LEU A 40 -12.89 3.07 -14.02
N SER A 41 -13.41 2.93 -15.24
CA SER A 41 -14.80 3.27 -15.57
C SER A 41 -15.80 2.37 -14.84
N CYS A 42 -15.58 1.05 -14.86
CA CYS A 42 -16.41 0.10 -14.12
C CYS A 42 -16.38 0.36 -12.61
N THR A 43 -15.21 0.67 -12.05
CA THR A 43 -15.06 1.01 -10.63
C THR A 43 -15.81 2.31 -10.30
N GLY A 44 -15.68 3.33 -11.16
CA GLY A 44 -16.41 4.59 -11.00
C GLY A 44 -17.93 4.40 -11.03
N LEU A 45 -18.45 3.63 -11.99
CA LEU A 45 -19.87 3.28 -12.07
C LEU A 45 -20.36 2.54 -10.81
N LEU A 46 -19.57 1.59 -10.31
CA LEU A 46 -19.88 0.85 -9.10
C LEU A 46 -19.93 1.77 -7.86
N VAL A 47 -18.99 2.71 -7.74
CA VAL A 47 -18.97 3.72 -6.67
C VAL A 47 -20.20 4.62 -6.74
N VAL A 48 -20.54 5.14 -7.93
CA VAL A 48 -21.72 5.99 -8.12
C VAL A 48 -22.99 5.24 -7.75
N ASN A 49 -23.14 4.00 -8.20
CA ASN A 49 -24.29 3.16 -7.84
C ASN A 49 -24.40 2.96 -6.32
N ALA A 50 -23.30 2.56 -5.67
CA ALA A 50 -23.28 2.37 -4.22
C ALA A 50 -23.59 3.66 -3.45
N ALA A 51 -23.10 4.81 -3.92
CA ALA A 51 -23.35 6.12 -3.32
C ALA A 51 -24.83 6.53 -3.44
N CYS A 52 -25.43 6.41 -4.63
CA CYS A 52 -26.84 6.71 -4.85
C CYS A 52 -27.76 5.85 -3.96
N CYS A 53 -27.54 4.54 -3.93
CA CYS A 53 -28.31 3.63 -3.07
C CYS A 53 -28.17 3.96 -1.57
N THR A 54 -27.00 4.44 -1.15
CA THR A 54 -26.74 4.84 0.24
C THR A 54 -27.44 6.16 0.58
N PHE A 55 -27.41 7.13 -0.34
CA PHE A 55 -28.03 8.45 -0.14
C PHE A 55 -29.56 8.37 -0.01
N GLU A 56 -30.22 7.63 -0.91
CA GLU A 56 -31.68 7.45 -0.86
C GLU A 56 -32.15 6.86 0.48
N ARG A 57 -31.36 5.96 1.07
CA ARG A 57 -31.72 5.27 2.32
C ARG A 57 -31.30 6.05 3.55
N LEU A 58 -30.22 6.82 3.49
CA LEU A 58 -29.89 7.78 4.54
C LEU A 58 -31.07 8.75 4.79
N VAL A 59 -31.71 9.23 3.72
CA VAL A 59 -32.94 10.04 3.80
C VAL A 59 -34.08 9.31 4.51
N GLN A 60 -34.22 8.00 4.33
CA GLN A 60 -35.27 7.21 5.00
C GLN A 60 -34.96 6.90 6.48
N ILE A 61 -33.68 6.76 6.83
CA ILE A 61 -33.21 6.64 8.21
C ILE A 61 -33.52 7.94 8.97
N PHE A 62 -33.21 9.10 8.37
CA PHE A 62 -33.56 10.40 8.94
C PHE A 62 -35.07 10.58 9.14
N ARG A 63 -35.90 9.86 8.37
CA ARG A 63 -37.36 9.82 8.53
C ARG A 63 -37.85 8.81 9.58
N GLY A 64 -36.96 8.11 10.30
CA GLY A 64 -37.29 7.27 11.46
C GLY A 64 -37.88 5.89 11.17
N THR A 65 -37.69 5.35 9.96
CA THR A 65 -38.49 4.19 9.46
C THR A 65 -37.78 2.83 9.43
N VAL A 66 -36.67 2.62 10.15
CA VAL A 66 -35.78 1.47 9.87
C VAL A 66 -35.24 0.72 11.08
N THR A 67 -35.22 -0.60 10.95
CA THR A 67 -34.68 -1.57 11.92
C THR A 67 -33.19 -1.85 11.67
N MET A 68 -32.43 -2.21 12.72
CA MET A 68 -30.98 -2.49 12.67
C MET A 68 -30.54 -3.41 11.51
N ARG A 69 -31.26 -4.51 11.25
CA ARG A 69 -30.89 -5.47 10.18
C ARG A 69 -31.00 -4.86 8.77
N ARG A 70 -31.85 -3.85 8.59
CA ARG A 70 -31.98 -3.08 7.34
C ARG A 70 -30.84 -2.06 7.17
N LEU A 71 -30.04 -1.80 8.21
CA LEU A 71 -28.87 -0.91 8.15
C LEU A 71 -27.60 -1.63 7.65
N LEU A 72 -27.50 -2.96 7.84
CA LEU A 72 -26.29 -3.71 7.51
C LEU A 72 -25.83 -3.56 6.05
N PRO A 73 -26.69 -3.66 5.01
CA PRO A 73 -26.27 -3.43 3.62
C PRO A 73 -25.71 -2.02 3.37
N HIS A 74 -26.16 -1.01 4.12
CA HIS A 74 -25.65 0.35 4.00
C HIS A 74 -24.30 0.52 4.69
N VAL A 75 -24.10 -0.15 5.83
CA VAL A 75 -22.77 -0.25 6.45
C VAL A 75 -21.79 -0.92 5.49
N MET A 76 -22.21 -1.96 4.76
CA MET A 76 -21.38 -2.57 3.70
C MET A 76 -21.04 -1.58 2.58
N HIS A 77 -22.01 -0.81 2.07
CA HIS A 77 -21.74 0.19 1.02
C HIS A 77 -20.77 1.28 1.50
N LEU A 78 -20.98 1.83 2.70
CA LEU A 78 -20.09 2.84 3.27
C LEU A 78 -18.67 2.29 3.49
N ALA A 79 -18.56 1.05 3.98
CA ALA A 79 -17.27 0.39 4.15
C ALA A 79 -16.58 0.13 2.80
N PHE A 80 -17.30 -0.33 1.79
CA PHE A 80 -16.79 -0.50 0.43
C PHE A 80 -16.31 0.83 -0.18
N LEU A 81 -17.12 1.90 -0.08
CA LEU A 81 -16.74 3.24 -0.52
C LEU A 81 -15.49 3.73 0.22
N GLY A 82 -15.39 3.44 1.52
CA GLY A 82 -14.21 3.72 2.34
C GLY A 82 -12.95 3.01 1.83
N VAL A 83 -13.05 1.73 1.48
CA VAL A 83 -11.93 0.98 0.88
C VAL A 83 -11.48 1.62 -0.44
N VAL A 84 -12.41 1.91 -1.35
CA VAL A 84 -12.09 2.50 -2.65
C VAL A 84 -11.46 3.89 -2.49
N LEU A 85 -12.04 4.74 -1.64
CA LEU A 85 -11.51 6.07 -1.37
C LEU A 85 -10.12 6.01 -0.75
N SER A 86 -9.87 5.06 0.16
CA SER A 86 -8.56 4.90 0.78
C SER A 86 -7.50 4.41 -0.21
N HIS A 87 -7.86 3.51 -1.13
CA HIS A 87 -6.99 3.16 -2.26
C HIS A 87 -6.71 4.37 -3.17
N LEU A 88 -7.71 5.20 -3.46
CA LEU A 88 -7.53 6.42 -4.24
C LEU A 88 -6.58 7.40 -3.55
N VAL A 89 -6.74 7.62 -2.25
CA VAL A 89 -5.84 8.46 -1.45
C VAL A 89 -4.41 7.95 -1.53
N SER A 90 -4.20 6.64 -1.42
CA SER A 90 -2.88 6.01 -1.52
C SER A 90 -2.29 6.11 -2.93
N ALA A 91 -3.13 6.02 -3.95
CA ALA A 91 -2.74 6.14 -5.36
C ALA A 91 -2.38 7.58 -5.77
N VAL A 92 -2.85 8.59 -5.05
CA VAL A 92 -2.61 10.01 -5.34
C VAL A 92 -1.56 10.62 -4.41
N TYR A 93 -1.62 10.31 -3.12
CA TYR A 93 -0.80 10.91 -2.06
C TYR A 93 0.20 9.95 -1.42
N GLY A 94 0.29 8.71 -1.91
CA GLY A 94 1.38 7.81 -1.54
C GLY A 94 2.73 8.34 -1.99
N ASP A 95 3.79 7.70 -1.52
CA ASP A 95 5.14 7.94 -2.00
C ASP A 95 5.91 6.61 -2.09
N ARG A 96 6.76 6.48 -3.10
CA ARG A 96 7.61 5.30 -3.32
C ARG A 96 9.00 5.76 -3.71
N ILE A 97 9.98 5.39 -2.90
CA ILE A 97 11.39 5.71 -3.09
C ILE A 97 12.13 4.38 -3.22
N PRO A 98 12.28 3.85 -4.45
CA PRO A 98 12.91 2.57 -4.66
C PRO A 98 14.44 2.69 -4.70
N GLY A 99 15.12 1.59 -4.38
CA GLY A 99 16.52 1.40 -4.81
C GLY A 99 17.58 2.18 -4.03
N VAL A 100 17.33 2.51 -2.76
CA VAL A 100 18.33 3.17 -1.90
C VAL A 100 19.42 2.17 -1.51
N ALA A 101 20.49 2.10 -2.29
CA ALA A 101 21.63 1.21 -2.06
C ALA A 101 22.63 1.84 -1.07
N ILE A 102 22.95 1.12 0.01
CA ILE A 102 23.83 1.62 1.06
C ILE A 102 24.88 0.54 1.40
N PRO A 103 26.19 0.82 1.25
CA PRO A 103 27.22 -0.06 1.76
C PRO A 103 27.23 -0.04 3.29
N GLN A 104 27.64 -1.12 3.94
CA GLN A 104 27.71 -1.17 5.39
C GLN A 104 28.67 -0.10 5.93
N GLY A 105 28.22 0.64 6.94
CA GLY A 105 28.88 1.83 7.47
C GLY A 105 28.66 3.12 6.67
N GLY A 106 28.07 3.01 5.48
CA GLY A 106 27.78 4.14 4.59
C GLY A 106 26.45 4.83 4.89
N PHE A 107 26.25 5.96 4.21
CA PHE A 107 25.07 6.81 4.31
C PHE A 107 24.50 7.05 2.92
N ALA A 108 23.18 7.10 2.80
CA ALA A 108 22.50 7.52 1.58
C ALA A 108 21.26 8.36 1.90
N PRO A 109 20.97 9.41 1.11
CA PRO A 109 19.71 10.14 1.24
C PRO A 109 18.53 9.24 0.86
N VAL A 110 17.41 9.38 1.58
CA VAL A 110 16.16 8.65 1.31
C VAL A 110 15.24 9.54 0.47
N GLY A 111 15.55 9.66 -0.82
CA GLY A 111 14.77 10.46 -1.77
C GLY A 111 14.51 11.90 -1.28
N GLY A 112 13.27 12.39 -1.43
CA GLY A 112 12.85 13.74 -1.06
C GLY A 112 12.43 13.94 0.41
N THR A 113 12.64 12.95 1.28
CA THR A 113 12.18 12.99 2.68
C THR A 113 12.96 13.95 3.58
N GLY A 114 14.16 14.35 3.15
CA GLY A 114 15.13 15.06 3.98
C GLY A 114 15.87 14.18 4.99
N TRP A 115 15.70 12.85 4.91
CA TRP A 115 16.46 11.90 5.73
C TRP A 115 17.70 11.40 5.04
N VAL A 116 18.70 11.08 5.86
CA VAL A 116 19.85 10.28 5.48
C VAL A 116 19.80 8.99 6.28
N MET A 117 19.79 7.85 5.58
CA MET A 117 19.85 6.54 6.21
C MET A 117 21.28 6.04 6.26
N ARG A 118 21.67 5.46 7.38
CA ARG A 118 22.92 4.73 7.55
C ARG A 118 22.62 3.24 7.68
N LEU A 119 23.41 2.42 6.99
CA LEU A 119 23.45 0.98 7.24
C LEU A 119 24.50 0.71 8.34
N ASP A 120 24.05 0.47 9.57
CA ASP A 120 24.97 0.22 10.69
C ASP A 120 25.60 -1.16 10.59
N ARG A 121 24.78 -2.17 10.28
CA ARG A 121 25.19 -3.57 10.18
C ARG A 121 24.26 -4.33 9.25
N PHE A 122 24.81 -5.22 8.43
CA PHE A 122 24.05 -6.17 7.64
C PHE A 122 24.50 -7.59 7.98
N ASP A 123 23.55 -8.46 8.27
CA ASP A 123 23.79 -9.88 8.54
C ASP A 123 22.92 -10.71 7.61
N ALA A 124 23.52 -11.66 6.88
CA ALA A 124 22.82 -12.60 6.02
C ALA A 124 23.33 -14.02 6.30
N VAL A 125 22.39 -14.93 6.53
CA VAL A 125 22.64 -16.38 6.68
C VAL A 125 22.34 -17.03 5.35
N MET A 126 23.38 -17.47 4.65
CA MET A 126 23.26 -18.16 3.37
C MET A 126 23.10 -19.67 3.58
N ALA A 127 22.22 -20.29 2.81
CA ALA A 127 22.12 -21.73 2.71
C ALA A 127 23.32 -22.31 1.91
N PRO A 128 23.67 -23.59 2.09
CA PRO A 128 24.75 -24.23 1.33
C PRO A 128 24.58 -24.12 -0.19
N GLU A 129 23.33 -24.07 -0.67
CA GLU A 129 23.00 -23.95 -2.09
C GLU A 129 23.06 -22.50 -2.61
N GLY A 130 23.42 -21.53 -1.77
CA GLY A 130 23.70 -20.15 -2.17
C GLY A 130 22.53 -19.17 -2.12
N TYR A 131 21.35 -19.58 -1.62
CA TYR A 131 20.22 -18.65 -1.39
C TYR A 131 20.19 -18.16 0.08
N PRO A 132 19.66 -16.96 0.36
CA PRO A 132 19.53 -16.47 1.73
C PRO A 132 18.43 -17.20 2.49
N LYS A 133 18.77 -17.67 3.70
CA LYS A 133 17.83 -18.26 4.66
C LYS A 133 17.22 -17.21 5.60
N ASP A 134 18.04 -16.27 6.05
CA ASP A 134 17.62 -15.13 6.87
C ASP A 134 18.54 -13.95 6.58
N PHE A 135 18.01 -12.73 6.67
CA PHE A 135 18.81 -11.51 6.56
C PHE A 135 18.19 -10.38 7.36
N SER A 136 19.05 -9.53 7.91
CA SER A 136 18.65 -8.38 8.70
C SER A 136 19.60 -7.21 8.48
N ALA A 137 19.06 -5.99 8.54
CA ALA A 137 19.83 -4.77 8.45
C ALA A 137 19.53 -3.89 9.66
N THR A 138 20.55 -3.58 10.46
CA THR A 138 20.44 -2.50 11.45
C THR A 138 20.64 -1.18 10.74
N VAL A 139 19.63 -0.31 10.79
CA VAL A 139 19.66 0.99 10.14
C VAL A 139 19.33 2.12 11.12
N THR A 140 19.94 3.28 10.88
CA THR A 140 19.63 4.51 11.61
C THR A 140 19.27 5.59 10.60
N LEU A 141 18.12 6.24 10.81
CA LEU A 141 17.70 7.42 10.08
C LEU A 141 18.18 8.67 10.79
N PHE A 142 18.70 9.61 10.02
CA PHE A 142 19.13 10.92 10.47
C PHE A 142 18.33 11.99 9.76
N ARG A 143 17.97 13.05 10.50
CA ARG A 143 17.59 14.34 9.94
C ARG A 143 18.73 15.30 10.28
N ASP A 144 19.38 15.82 9.24
CA ASP A 144 20.65 16.55 9.34
C ASP A 144 21.75 15.72 10.02
N ARG A 145 21.99 15.95 11.32
CA ARG A 145 22.97 15.21 12.14
C ARG A 145 22.34 14.47 13.32
N THR A 146 21.01 14.58 13.48
CA THR A 146 20.31 14.03 14.63
C THR A 146 19.69 12.69 14.25
N PRO A 147 19.96 11.59 15.00
CA PRO A 147 19.28 10.33 14.78
C PRO A 147 17.80 10.46 15.17
N VAL A 148 16.90 10.18 14.22
CA VAL A 148 15.44 10.31 14.39
C VAL A 148 14.73 8.96 14.53
N ALA A 149 15.33 7.89 14.01
CA ALA A 149 14.86 6.53 14.19
C ALA A 149 16.02 5.54 14.06
N ARG A 150 15.95 4.43 14.78
CA ARG A 150 16.88 3.31 14.65
C ARG A 150 16.13 2.01 14.83
N GLY A 151 16.44 1.00 14.03
CA GLY A 151 15.81 -0.31 14.14
C GLY A 151 16.50 -1.37 13.31
N VAL A 152 16.03 -2.61 13.47
CA VAL A 152 16.46 -3.75 12.66
C VAL A 152 15.36 -4.01 11.63
N VAL A 153 15.71 -3.94 10.36
CA VAL A 153 14.82 -4.26 9.24
C VAL A 153 15.03 -5.71 8.86
N ARG A 154 13.92 -6.46 8.72
CA ARG A 154 13.87 -7.85 8.23
C ARG A 154 12.75 -7.97 7.20
N THR A 155 12.66 -9.12 6.52
CA THR A 155 11.68 -9.38 5.46
C THR A 155 10.24 -8.97 5.81
N ASN A 156 9.79 -9.25 7.03
CA ASN A 156 8.42 -8.94 7.50
C ASN A 156 8.42 -7.97 8.70
N GLU A 157 9.56 -7.36 9.01
CA GLU A 157 9.71 -6.41 10.11
C GLU A 157 10.36 -5.14 9.56
N PRO A 158 9.59 -4.29 8.84
CA PRO A 158 10.09 -3.03 8.32
C PRO A 158 10.30 -2.01 9.45
N LEU A 159 11.17 -1.03 9.21
CA LEU A 159 11.29 0.13 10.08
C LEU A 159 10.24 1.18 9.67
N PHE A 160 9.34 1.53 10.57
CA PHE A 160 8.35 2.58 10.36
C PHE A 160 8.80 3.92 10.95
N HIS A 161 8.74 4.99 10.16
CA HIS A 161 9.01 6.35 10.62
C HIS A 161 8.24 7.39 9.79
N GLU A 162 7.57 8.35 10.44
CA GLU A 162 6.72 9.40 9.83
C GLU A 162 5.80 8.91 8.68
N GLY A 163 5.22 7.72 8.84
CA GLY A 163 4.31 7.11 7.84
C GLY A 163 4.99 6.38 6.69
N TYR A 164 6.32 6.36 6.62
CA TYR A 164 7.09 5.51 5.71
C TYR A 164 7.41 4.18 6.37
N GLY A 165 7.33 3.10 5.59
CA GLY A 165 7.95 1.81 5.90
C GLY A 165 9.20 1.63 5.06
N ILE A 166 10.31 1.26 5.71
CA ILE A 166 11.59 0.95 5.07
C ILE A 166 11.75 -0.56 4.99
N TYR A 167 11.93 -1.07 3.78
CA TYR A 167 12.00 -2.49 3.45
C TYR A 167 13.34 -2.82 2.81
N ILE A 168 13.92 -3.98 3.12
CA ILE A 168 15.05 -4.52 2.36
C ILE A 168 14.53 -5.10 1.07
N LYS A 169 14.99 -4.58 -0.06
CA LYS A 169 14.60 -5.02 -1.40
C LYS A 169 15.60 -6.01 -1.99
N ASN A 170 16.88 -5.75 -1.79
CA ASN A 170 17.97 -6.56 -2.30
C ASN A 170 19.20 -6.38 -1.41
N PHE A 171 20.21 -7.22 -1.55
CA PHE A 171 21.49 -7.07 -0.87
C PHE A 171 22.57 -7.78 -1.68
N GLY A 172 23.83 -7.53 -1.33
CA GLY A 172 24.92 -8.24 -1.92
C GLY A 172 26.27 -7.77 -1.39
N THR A 173 27.29 -8.09 -2.17
CA THR A 173 28.66 -7.71 -1.89
C THR A 173 29.14 -6.79 -3.00
N SER A 174 29.70 -5.65 -2.62
CA SER A 174 30.31 -4.73 -3.58
C SER A 174 31.54 -5.36 -4.25
N PRO A 175 32.04 -4.80 -5.37
CA PRO A 175 33.26 -5.29 -6.02
C PRO A 175 34.49 -5.37 -5.10
N TRP A 176 34.50 -4.58 -4.02
CA TRP A 176 35.56 -4.51 -3.02
C TRP A 176 35.32 -5.42 -1.79
N GLY A 177 34.33 -6.32 -1.84
CA GLY A 177 34.06 -7.26 -0.75
C GLY A 177 33.19 -6.71 0.39
N ALA A 178 32.84 -5.42 0.38
CA ALA A 178 32.01 -4.83 1.43
C ALA A 178 30.52 -5.19 1.24
N PRO A 179 29.79 -5.61 2.29
CA PRO A 179 28.35 -5.86 2.21
C PRO A 179 27.58 -4.57 1.92
N TYR A 180 26.48 -4.69 1.18
CA TYR A 180 25.53 -3.61 0.98
C TYR A 180 24.10 -4.14 1.01
N ALA A 181 23.16 -3.27 1.35
CA ALA A 181 21.73 -3.54 1.24
C ALA A 181 21.04 -2.43 0.43
N VAL A 182 20.01 -2.81 -0.30
CA VAL A 182 19.15 -1.93 -1.10
C VAL A 182 17.81 -1.86 -0.41
N PHE A 183 17.34 -0.65 -0.18
CA PHE A 183 16.09 -0.39 0.53
C PHE A 183 15.08 0.30 -0.36
N ASP A 184 13.81 -0.03 -0.14
CA ASP A 184 12.68 0.74 -0.64
C ASP A 184 12.01 1.44 0.54
N ALA A 185 11.72 2.73 0.41
CA ALA A 185 10.92 3.47 1.38
C ALA A 185 9.55 3.80 0.77
N ASN A 186 8.49 3.32 1.40
CA ASN A 186 7.13 3.43 0.89
C ASN A 186 6.23 4.10 1.92
N ARG A 187 5.46 5.12 1.49
CA ARG A 187 4.41 5.74 2.29
C ARG A 187 3.05 5.41 1.69
N ASP A 188 2.21 4.80 2.51
CA ASP A 188 0.83 4.44 2.15
C ASP A 188 -0.14 5.10 3.15
N PRO A 189 -0.64 6.32 2.84
CA PRO A 189 -1.51 7.07 3.76
C PRO A 189 -2.90 6.44 3.93
N GLY A 190 -3.35 5.61 2.98
CA GLY A 190 -4.67 4.97 3.07
C GLY A 190 -4.63 3.58 3.70
N ALA A 191 -3.47 2.96 3.88
CA ALA A 191 -3.33 1.59 4.38
C ALA A 191 -4.16 1.29 5.65
N THR A 192 -4.09 2.15 6.66
CA THR A 192 -4.83 1.96 7.92
C THR A 192 -6.34 2.07 7.70
N ALA A 193 -6.78 3.04 6.90
CA ALA A 193 -8.19 3.22 6.55
C ALA A 193 -8.72 2.05 5.69
N ILE A 194 -7.91 1.52 4.77
CA ILE A 194 -8.23 0.30 4.00
C ILE A 194 -8.47 -0.86 4.95
N LEU A 195 -7.60 -1.09 5.93
CA LEU A 195 -7.74 -2.19 6.89
C LEU A 195 -9.02 -2.04 7.71
N VAL A 196 -9.27 -0.86 8.28
CA VAL A 196 -10.47 -0.59 9.09
C VAL A 196 -11.75 -0.76 8.26
N ALA A 197 -11.78 -0.20 7.05
CA ALA A 197 -12.94 -0.30 6.17
C ALA A 197 -13.17 -1.75 5.70
N SER A 198 -12.11 -2.50 5.43
CA SER A 198 -12.20 -3.93 5.07
C SER A 198 -12.73 -4.77 6.22
N LEU A 199 -12.24 -4.55 7.45
CA LEU A 199 -12.74 -5.24 8.65
C LEU A 199 -14.22 -4.93 8.90
N LEU A 200 -14.63 -3.68 8.76
CA LEU A 200 -16.02 -3.26 8.88
C LEU A 200 -16.90 -3.92 7.80
N PHE A 201 -16.43 -3.94 6.55
CA PHE A 201 -17.12 -4.59 5.44
C PHE A 201 -17.32 -6.08 5.71
N SER A 202 -16.27 -6.78 6.12
CA SER A 202 -16.31 -8.20 6.46
C SER A 202 -17.26 -8.48 7.63
N ALA A 203 -17.18 -7.70 8.71
CA ALA A 203 -18.07 -7.84 9.86
C ALA A 203 -19.55 -7.63 9.48
N ALA A 204 -19.86 -6.61 8.68
CA ALA A 204 -21.21 -6.34 8.22
C ALA A 204 -21.77 -7.49 7.35
N ASN A 205 -20.94 -8.07 6.49
CA ASN A 205 -21.31 -9.24 5.69
C ASN A 205 -21.60 -10.46 6.57
N LEU A 206 -20.72 -10.76 7.54
CA LEU A 206 -20.92 -11.87 8.46
C LEU A 206 -22.21 -11.71 9.27
N LEU A 207 -22.44 -10.52 9.84
CA LEU A 207 -23.65 -10.20 10.60
C LEU A 207 -24.94 -10.31 9.77
N TYR A 208 -24.87 -9.98 8.48
CA TYR A 208 -26.02 -10.10 7.58
C TYR A 208 -26.41 -11.57 7.32
N LEU A 209 -25.41 -12.45 7.22
CA LEU A 209 -25.60 -13.89 6.98
C LEU A 209 -26.14 -14.64 8.20
N PHE A 210 -25.91 -14.14 9.42
CA PHE A 210 -26.49 -14.78 10.61
C PHE A 210 -28.03 -14.67 10.60
N PRO A 211 -28.76 -15.80 10.67
CA PRO A 211 -30.21 -15.78 10.79
C PRO A 211 -30.61 -15.03 12.06
N ALA A 212 -31.51 -14.05 11.95
CA ALA A 212 -32.18 -13.53 13.13
C ALA A 212 -32.91 -14.71 13.78
N ARG A 213 -32.59 -15.02 15.05
CA ARG A 213 -33.40 -15.97 15.82
C ARG A 213 -34.85 -15.48 15.73
N ARG A 214 -35.70 -16.32 15.16
CA ARG A 214 -37.14 -16.12 15.19
C ARG A 214 -37.53 -16.18 16.67
N ASN A 215 -37.77 -15.03 17.29
CA ASN A 215 -38.47 -15.02 18.57
C ASN A 215 -39.95 -15.25 18.20
N ASP A 216 -40.29 -16.51 17.93
CA ASP A 216 -41.68 -16.94 17.92
C ASP A 216 -42.07 -17.12 19.40
N ALA A 217 -42.74 -16.12 19.96
CA ALA A 217 -43.49 -16.18 21.21
C ALA A 217 -44.78 -15.38 21.04
#